data_AF-A0A2D8ITY8-F1
#
_entry.id   AF-A0A2D8ITY8-F1
#
_cell.length_a   1.000
_cell.length_b   1.000
_cell.length_c   1.000
_cell.angle_alpha   90.00
_cell.angle_beta   90.00
_cell.angle_gamma   90.00
#
_symmetry.space_group_name_H-M   'P 1'
#
loop_
_entity.id
_entity.type
_entity.pdbx_description
1 polymer ?
#
loop_
_entity_poly.entity_id
_entity_poly.type
_entity_poly.pdbx_seq_one_letter_code
_entity_poly.pdbx_strand_id
1 'polypeptide(L)'
;MRLPSAPELTFSWPDTSMRVWGRLIQDATDKAARAGEGRHLQDVKASLLRMLRENNFSGLGGVLKTRSGARACTRLWLEDRRFRSLTCKQAALKVIEQAHRPRLSRLTLSNLCELYLVEFDNLELEFRSELSRLITQHCERIPSRDDRNVDNVWRVAKDYPWVFSDNGPRQLVDKVVAEGRELESEFRRLGLTAYLGGRYGDVCRALYYLKALKELPYGETSPVMDELRKPSVHDAPYEGETLIGHAALEIIIDRVEGDVPEAWQNFVLDIAGDPRVASASARYRKWWQALGQSRIEKVRGWLSKLDLKLFLDAVEEYGFEAGDHALQRMFPARKRFLEGLLKEGLVAGTRLMLGWQAERIIKRVLGENSGLNYAKLSGGMADKAVIYIDCGRFHLVEGSHNFKLWIYLARPGELITDPTKTEFSHPDLTKLVPRQYSEQNDSLRYLDVPHHGVWQRRVFEFLGDHGIGLPIETFLLPEDYKEYLSRFGLPYVAPN
;
A
#
# COMPACT_ATOMS: atom_id res chain seq x y z
N MET A 1 61.61 50.59 11.91
CA MET A 1 61.33 50.56 10.45
C MET A 1 60.22 49.54 10.21
N ARG A 2 59.03 49.97 9.80
CA ARG A 2 57.98 49.07 9.31
C ARG A 2 58.21 48.88 7.81
N LEU A 3 58.38 47.63 7.37
CA LEU A 3 58.42 47.30 5.95
C LEU A 3 57.07 47.66 5.30
N PRO A 4 57.06 48.16 4.06
CA PRO A 4 55.81 48.43 3.35
C PRO A 4 55.04 47.12 3.11
N SER A 5 53.72 47.19 3.21
CA SER A 5 52.82 46.07 2.90
C SER A 5 53.00 45.64 1.45
N ALA A 6 53.13 44.32 1.23
CA ALA A 6 53.19 43.76 -0.11
C ALA A 6 51.92 44.14 -0.90
N PRO A 7 52.03 44.50 -2.19
CA PRO A 7 50.88 44.82 -3.01
C PRO A 7 49.98 43.59 -3.19
N GLU A 8 48.67 43.79 -3.15
CA GLU A 8 47.69 42.76 -3.48
C GLU A 8 47.86 42.35 -4.95
N LEU A 9 48.29 41.11 -5.19
CA LEU A 9 48.28 40.50 -6.51
C LEU A 9 46.83 40.15 -6.88
N THR A 10 46.13 41.07 -7.52
CA THR A 10 44.83 40.78 -8.14
C THR A 10 45.05 40.02 -9.45
N PHE A 11 44.94 38.70 -9.40
CA PHE A 11 44.82 37.87 -10.59
C PHE A 11 43.38 37.96 -11.12
N SER A 12 43.14 38.78 -12.15
CA SER A 12 41.91 38.70 -12.94
C SER A 12 42.19 37.85 -14.17
N TRP A 13 41.56 36.68 -14.24
CA TRP A 13 41.55 35.90 -15.47
C TRP A 13 40.66 36.62 -16.48
N PRO A 14 41.13 36.90 -17.70
CA PRO A 14 40.27 37.46 -18.73
C PRO A 14 39.04 36.56 -18.96
N ASP A 15 37.86 37.13 -19.16
CA ASP A 15 36.62 36.37 -19.42
C ASP A 15 36.74 35.40 -20.61
N THR A 16 37.66 35.68 -21.52
CA THR A 16 38.04 34.78 -22.62
C THR A 16 38.66 33.48 -22.11
N SER A 17 39.49 33.54 -21.05
CA SER A 17 40.10 32.37 -20.42
C SER A 17 39.06 31.51 -19.71
N MET A 18 38.10 32.12 -18.99
CA MET A 18 37.00 31.37 -18.36
C MET A 18 36.11 30.67 -19.40
N ARG A 19 35.82 31.32 -20.53
CA ARG A 19 35.08 30.71 -21.64
C ARG A 19 35.84 29.57 -22.32
N VAL A 20 37.16 29.70 -22.49
CA VAL A 20 38.01 28.63 -23.03
C VAL A 20 38.09 27.45 -22.07
N TRP A 21 38.24 27.69 -20.76
CA TRP A 21 38.20 26.65 -19.74
C TRP A 21 36.85 25.95 -19.68
N GLY A 22 35.74 26.69 -19.73
CA GLY A 22 34.40 26.11 -19.82
C GLY A 22 34.24 25.22 -21.06
N ARG A 23 34.77 25.66 -22.21
CA ARG A 23 34.79 24.85 -23.44
C ARG A 23 35.67 23.60 -23.30
N LEU A 24 36.84 23.70 -22.66
CA LEU A 24 37.73 22.56 -22.44
C LEU A 24 37.15 21.54 -21.46
N ILE A 25 36.46 22.00 -20.42
CA ILE A 25 35.72 21.14 -19.48
C ILE A 25 34.57 20.45 -20.21
N GLN A 26 33.79 21.19 -21.02
CA GLN A 26 32.72 20.59 -21.83
C GLN A 26 33.27 19.59 -22.84
N ASP A 27 34.34 19.93 -23.58
CA ASP A 27 35.01 19.02 -24.52
C ASP A 27 35.59 17.79 -23.82
N ALA A 28 36.16 17.94 -22.62
CA ALA A 28 36.67 16.82 -21.83
C ALA A 28 35.52 15.95 -21.32
N THR A 29 34.39 16.55 -20.91
CA THR A 29 33.19 15.85 -20.46
C THR A 29 32.52 15.10 -21.62
N ASP A 30 32.41 15.73 -22.80
CA ASP A 30 31.86 15.13 -24.01
C ASP A 30 32.79 14.02 -24.54
N LYS A 31 34.11 14.21 -24.50
CA LYS A 31 35.09 13.17 -24.86
C LYS A 31 35.12 12.04 -23.83
N ALA A 32 34.92 12.32 -22.54
CA ALA A 32 34.78 11.31 -21.50
C ALA A 32 33.47 10.53 -21.65
N ALA A 33 32.37 11.20 -21.98
CA ALA A 33 31.08 10.56 -22.28
C ALA A 33 31.14 9.68 -23.54
N ARG A 34 31.93 10.09 -24.54
CA ARG A 34 32.20 9.31 -25.76
C ARG A 34 33.39 8.36 -25.63
N ALA A 35 34.06 8.32 -24.47
CA ALA A 35 35.25 7.50 -24.28
C ALA A 35 34.86 6.02 -24.33
N GLY A 36 35.37 5.33 -25.36
CA GLY A 36 35.03 3.94 -25.62
C GLY A 36 33.81 3.74 -26.53
N GLU A 37 33.14 4.78 -27.03
CA GLU A 37 32.10 4.69 -28.06
C GLU A 37 32.66 4.88 -29.48
N GLY A 38 33.74 4.15 -29.80
CA GLY A 38 34.34 4.22 -31.13
C GLY A 38 33.35 3.83 -32.23
N ARG A 39 33.54 4.34 -33.46
CA ARG A 39 32.68 4.06 -34.64
C ARG A 39 32.36 2.57 -34.78
N HIS A 40 33.36 1.70 -34.59
CA HIS A 40 33.19 0.25 -34.63
C HIS A 40 32.20 -0.29 -33.59
N LEU A 41 32.16 0.24 -32.35
CA LEU A 41 31.20 -0.20 -31.34
C LEU A 41 29.78 0.21 -31.74
N GLN A 42 29.62 1.41 -32.32
CA GLN A 42 28.33 1.88 -32.82
C GLN A 42 27.84 1.03 -34.00
N ASP A 43 28.75 0.62 -34.89
CA ASP A 43 28.42 -0.29 -36.00
C ASP A 43 27.93 -1.65 -35.48
N VAL A 44 28.58 -2.18 -34.43
CA VAL A 44 28.15 -3.44 -33.80
C VAL A 44 26.81 -3.27 -33.07
N LYS A 45 26.58 -2.17 -32.35
CA LYS A 45 25.26 -1.86 -31.75
C LYS A 45 24.18 -1.78 -32.83
N ALA A 46 24.45 -1.10 -33.94
CA ALA A 46 23.52 -0.97 -35.06
C ALA A 46 23.20 -2.33 -35.71
N SER A 47 24.18 -3.24 -35.80
CA SER A 47 23.97 -4.62 -36.24
C SER A 47 23.06 -5.40 -35.28
N LEU A 48 23.27 -5.29 -33.97
CA LEU A 48 22.42 -5.94 -32.96
C LEU A 48 20.98 -5.39 -32.96
N LEU A 49 20.81 -4.08 -33.12
CA LEU A 49 19.48 -3.45 -33.25
C LEU A 49 18.79 -3.81 -34.58
N ARG A 50 19.57 -4.16 -35.63
CA ARG A 50 19.00 -4.72 -36.87
C ARG A 50 18.42 -6.11 -36.63
N MET A 51 19.15 -6.98 -35.92
CA MET A 51 18.64 -8.30 -35.52
C MET A 51 17.32 -8.19 -34.72
N LEU A 52 17.22 -7.20 -33.84
CA LEU A 52 15.99 -6.91 -33.10
C LEU A 52 14.82 -6.51 -34.02
N ARG A 53 15.07 -5.62 -34.99
CA ARG A 53 14.04 -5.17 -35.96
C ARG A 53 13.54 -6.30 -36.84
N GLU A 54 14.43 -7.19 -37.25
CA GLU A 54 14.14 -8.35 -38.08
C GLU A 54 13.62 -9.55 -37.27
N ASN A 55 13.61 -9.46 -35.95
CA ASN A 55 13.29 -10.53 -35.00
C ASN A 55 14.10 -11.83 -35.28
N ASN A 56 15.35 -11.69 -35.71
CA ASN A 56 16.22 -12.79 -36.09
C ASN A 56 17.56 -12.70 -35.35
N PHE A 57 17.74 -13.57 -34.34
CA PHE A 57 18.92 -13.61 -33.48
C PHE A 57 19.89 -14.76 -33.80
N SER A 58 19.73 -15.43 -34.95
CA SER A 58 20.60 -16.56 -35.35
C SER A 58 22.10 -16.19 -35.35
N GLY A 59 22.44 -14.94 -35.70
CA GLY A 59 23.82 -14.42 -35.69
C GLY A 59 24.35 -13.97 -34.32
N LEU A 60 23.50 -13.89 -33.28
CA LEU A 60 23.86 -13.28 -31.99
C LEU A 60 25.06 -13.98 -31.36
N GLY A 61 25.08 -15.31 -31.35
CA GLY A 61 26.19 -16.09 -30.78
C GLY A 61 27.55 -15.79 -31.45
N GLY A 62 27.55 -15.51 -32.76
CA GLY A 62 28.75 -15.09 -33.47
C GLY A 62 29.25 -13.72 -33.03
N VAL A 63 28.34 -12.76 -32.87
CA VAL A 63 28.66 -11.40 -32.39
C VAL A 63 29.21 -11.43 -30.96
N LEU A 64 28.58 -12.20 -30.07
CA LEU A 64 28.97 -12.32 -28.66
C LEU A 64 30.39 -12.86 -28.45
N LYS A 65 30.92 -13.65 -29.39
CA LYS A 65 32.29 -14.17 -29.33
C LYS A 65 33.36 -13.07 -29.47
N THR A 66 33.00 -11.90 -29.99
CA THR A 66 33.91 -10.76 -30.12
C THR A 66 33.86 -9.85 -28.90
N ARG A 67 34.97 -9.20 -28.52
CA ARG A 67 35.00 -8.29 -27.35
C ARG A 67 34.07 -7.09 -27.55
N SER A 68 34.09 -6.50 -28.74
CA SER A 68 33.19 -5.40 -29.12
C SER A 68 31.73 -5.84 -29.08
N GLY A 69 31.42 -7.05 -29.54
CA GLY A 69 30.06 -7.61 -29.51
C GLY A 69 29.55 -7.90 -28.12
N ALA A 70 30.32 -8.57 -27.26
CA ALA A 70 29.93 -8.78 -25.86
C ALA A 70 29.70 -7.45 -25.12
N ARG A 71 30.58 -6.46 -25.35
CA ARG A 71 30.40 -5.11 -24.78
C ARG A 71 29.15 -4.40 -25.33
N ALA A 72 28.94 -4.41 -26.64
CA ALA A 72 27.78 -3.79 -27.27
C ALA A 72 26.47 -4.43 -26.78
N CYS A 73 26.43 -5.76 -26.72
CA CYS A 73 25.26 -6.51 -26.26
C CYS A 73 24.93 -6.23 -24.79
N THR A 74 25.91 -6.33 -23.89
CA THR A 74 25.70 -6.03 -22.46
C THR A 74 25.31 -4.56 -22.23
N ARG A 75 25.78 -3.63 -23.08
CA ARG A 75 25.35 -2.24 -23.02
C ARG A 75 23.91 -2.06 -23.52
N LEU A 76 23.53 -2.75 -24.59
CA LEU A 76 22.14 -2.75 -25.08
C LEU A 76 21.18 -3.40 -24.08
N TRP A 77 21.63 -4.36 -23.26
CA TRP A 77 20.82 -4.86 -22.15
C TRP A 77 20.47 -3.76 -21.15
N LEU A 78 21.32 -2.76 -20.94
CA LEU A 78 21.01 -1.61 -20.09
C LEU A 78 20.12 -0.58 -20.78
N GLU A 79 20.39 -0.31 -22.07
CA GLU A 79 19.78 0.81 -22.80
C GLU A 79 18.42 0.46 -23.45
N ASP A 80 18.17 -0.80 -23.82
CA ASP A 80 16.98 -1.21 -24.58
C ASP A 80 16.24 -2.38 -23.90
N ARG A 81 15.08 -2.06 -23.31
CA ARG A 81 14.24 -3.04 -22.60
C ARG A 81 13.75 -4.19 -23.50
N ARG A 82 13.44 -3.91 -24.77
CA ARG A 82 12.93 -4.92 -25.70
C ARG A 82 14.05 -5.87 -26.14
N PHE A 83 15.22 -5.31 -26.40
CA PHE A 83 16.42 -6.11 -26.67
C PHE A 83 16.76 -6.99 -25.47
N ARG A 84 16.72 -6.42 -24.25
CA ARG A 84 16.95 -7.14 -22.99
C ARG A 84 15.98 -8.31 -22.84
N SER A 85 14.67 -8.09 -22.94
CA SER A 85 13.68 -9.15 -22.72
C SER A 85 13.84 -10.35 -23.66
N LEU A 86 14.33 -10.13 -24.89
CA LEU A 86 14.52 -11.19 -25.89
C LEU A 86 15.88 -11.89 -25.80
N THR A 87 16.93 -11.19 -25.40
CA THR A 87 18.32 -11.70 -25.53
C THR A 87 19.05 -11.92 -24.21
N CYS A 88 18.56 -11.35 -23.11
CA CYS A 88 19.12 -11.48 -21.77
C CYS A 88 18.75 -12.86 -21.18
N LYS A 89 19.39 -13.91 -21.72
CA LYS A 89 19.14 -15.33 -21.40
C LYS A 89 20.43 -16.04 -21.00
N GLN A 90 20.32 -17.10 -20.21
CA GLN A 90 21.48 -17.88 -19.73
C GLN A 90 22.39 -18.34 -20.88
N ALA A 91 21.81 -18.72 -22.02
CA ALA A 91 22.57 -19.14 -23.20
C ALA A 91 23.52 -18.04 -23.71
N ALA A 92 23.07 -16.78 -23.72
CA ALA A 92 23.90 -15.65 -24.14
C ALA A 92 25.06 -15.42 -23.15
N LEU A 93 24.78 -15.50 -21.84
CA LEU A 93 25.80 -15.38 -20.79
C LEU A 93 26.88 -16.45 -20.92
N LYS A 94 26.49 -17.71 -21.14
CA LYS A 94 27.42 -18.83 -21.35
C LYS A 94 28.31 -18.63 -22.57
N VAL A 95 27.76 -18.12 -23.68
CA VAL A 95 28.56 -17.79 -24.87
C VAL A 95 29.58 -16.71 -24.57
N ILE A 96 29.19 -15.65 -23.85
CA ILE A 96 30.10 -14.58 -23.43
C ILE A 96 31.20 -15.13 -22.52
N GLU A 97 30.86 -15.92 -21.49
CA GLU A 97 31.84 -16.49 -20.56
C GLU A 97 32.85 -17.41 -21.26
N GLN A 98 32.38 -18.29 -22.13
CA GLN A 98 33.21 -19.27 -22.83
C GLN A 98 34.15 -18.60 -23.85
N ALA A 99 33.67 -17.60 -24.58
CA ALA A 99 34.44 -16.94 -25.63
C ALA A 99 35.53 -16.00 -25.10
N HIS A 100 35.36 -15.46 -23.88
CA HIS A 100 36.22 -14.41 -23.32
C HIS A 100 37.09 -14.90 -22.17
N ARG A 101 37.62 -16.12 -22.26
CA ARG A 101 38.59 -16.65 -21.28
C ARG A 101 39.99 -16.01 -21.48
N PRO A 102 40.79 -15.84 -20.39
CA PRO A 102 40.48 -16.20 -19.01
C PRO A 102 39.62 -15.16 -18.27
N ARG A 103 39.44 -13.95 -18.84
CA ARG A 103 38.70 -12.85 -18.22
C ARG A 103 37.95 -11.99 -19.22
N LEU A 104 36.78 -11.50 -18.80
CA LEU A 104 36.01 -10.50 -19.52
C LEU A 104 36.76 -9.18 -19.62
N SER A 105 36.39 -8.37 -20.62
CA SER A 105 36.83 -6.99 -20.68
C SER A 105 36.25 -6.20 -19.50
N ARG A 106 36.98 -5.21 -18.97
CA ARG A 106 36.52 -4.40 -17.83
C ARG A 106 35.18 -3.73 -18.10
N LEU A 107 34.97 -3.23 -19.31
CA LEU A 107 33.73 -2.56 -19.71
C LEU A 107 32.56 -3.55 -19.82
N THR A 108 32.79 -4.75 -20.34
CA THR A 108 31.78 -5.81 -20.33
C THR A 108 31.42 -6.19 -18.89
N LEU A 109 32.40 -6.34 -18.01
CA LEU A 109 32.17 -6.67 -16.61
C LEU A 109 31.45 -5.54 -15.86
N SER A 110 31.81 -4.27 -16.09
CA SER A 110 31.09 -3.11 -15.56
C SER A 110 29.62 -3.13 -15.98
N ASN A 111 29.34 -3.31 -17.27
CA ASN A 111 27.97 -3.37 -17.78
C ASN A 111 27.17 -4.50 -17.11
N LEU A 112 27.79 -5.66 -16.86
CA LEU A 112 27.14 -6.79 -16.19
C LEU A 112 26.85 -6.50 -14.70
N CYS A 113 27.79 -5.86 -14.00
CA CYS A 113 27.56 -5.44 -12.62
C CYS A 113 26.47 -4.38 -12.52
N GLU A 114 26.50 -3.39 -13.42
CA GLU A 114 25.45 -2.37 -13.54
C GLU A 114 24.11 -3.00 -13.88
N LEU A 115 24.05 -3.96 -14.80
CA LEU A 115 22.82 -4.68 -15.14
C LEU A 115 22.25 -5.40 -13.91
N TYR A 116 23.11 -6.03 -13.10
CA TYR A 116 22.69 -6.68 -11.86
C TYR A 116 22.05 -5.68 -10.89
N LEU A 117 22.65 -4.50 -10.70
CA LEU A 117 22.16 -3.51 -9.73
C LEU A 117 20.94 -2.73 -10.24
N VAL A 118 20.91 -2.42 -11.53
CA VAL A 118 19.83 -1.64 -12.17
C VAL A 118 18.57 -2.49 -12.34
N GLU A 119 18.70 -3.75 -12.75
CA GLU A 119 17.55 -4.60 -13.04
C GLU A 119 17.24 -5.61 -11.92
N PHE A 120 18.24 -6.10 -11.18
CA PHE A 120 18.11 -7.03 -10.05
C PHE A 120 16.94 -8.03 -10.14
N ASP A 121 15.83 -7.78 -9.46
CA ASP A 121 14.64 -8.64 -9.37
C ASP A 121 13.77 -8.66 -10.63
N ASN A 122 14.00 -7.75 -11.59
CA ASN A 122 13.45 -7.82 -12.94
C ASN A 122 14.16 -8.86 -13.83
N LEU A 123 15.33 -9.36 -13.41
CA LEU A 123 16.02 -10.44 -14.13
C LEU A 123 15.43 -11.78 -13.72
N GLU A 124 15.26 -12.70 -14.68
CA GLU A 124 14.85 -14.08 -14.38
C GLU A 124 15.79 -14.69 -13.33
N LEU A 125 15.25 -15.35 -12.31
CA LEU A 125 16.00 -15.87 -11.15
C LEU A 125 17.22 -16.70 -11.57
N GLU A 126 17.01 -17.62 -12.50
CA GLU A 126 18.02 -18.50 -13.08
C GLU A 126 19.13 -17.71 -13.81
N PHE A 127 18.77 -16.63 -14.50
CA PHE A 127 19.74 -15.75 -15.16
C PHE A 127 20.53 -14.94 -14.14
N ARG A 128 19.84 -14.36 -13.14
CA ARG A 128 20.44 -13.54 -12.09
C ARG A 128 21.45 -14.33 -11.26
N SER A 129 21.13 -15.57 -10.92
CA SER A 129 22.01 -16.49 -10.19
C SER A 129 23.30 -16.76 -10.98
N GLU A 130 23.18 -17.03 -12.27
CA GLU A 130 24.33 -17.27 -13.15
C GLU A 130 25.16 -15.99 -13.38
N LEU A 131 24.50 -14.84 -13.50
CA LEU A 131 25.14 -13.54 -13.60
C LEU A 131 25.95 -13.20 -12.34
N SER A 132 25.36 -13.43 -11.16
CA SER A 132 26.03 -13.31 -9.85
C SER A 132 27.32 -14.13 -9.82
N ARG A 133 27.21 -15.43 -10.12
CA ARG A 133 28.36 -16.35 -10.19
C ARG A 133 29.45 -15.84 -11.14
N LEU A 134 29.06 -15.42 -12.34
CA LEU A 134 29.98 -14.93 -13.37
C LEU A 134 30.70 -13.65 -12.90
N ILE A 135 29.97 -12.69 -12.33
CA ILE A 135 30.54 -11.43 -11.82
C ILE A 135 31.61 -11.72 -10.77
N THR A 136 31.28 -12.49 -9.73
CA THR A 136 32.20 -12.83 -8.63
C THR A 136 33.45 -13.51 -9.17
N GLN A 137 33.29 -14.55 -10.00
CA GLN A 137 34.41 -15.32 -10.54
C GLN A 137 35.33 -14.47 -11.44
N HIS A 138 34.78 -13.55 -12.23
CA HIS A 138 35.57 -12.71 -13.12
C HIS A 138 36.24 -11.53 -12.39
N CYS A 139 35.65 -11.01 -11.32
CA CYS A 139 36.24 -9.99 -10.46
C CYS A 139 37.47 -10.51 -9.71
N GLU A 140 37.43 -11.74 -9.20
CA GLU A 140 38.57 -12.39 -8.52
C GLU A 140 39.81 -12.51 -9.43
N ARG A 141 39.61 -12.62 -10.74
CA ARG A 141 40.69 -12.74 -11.74
C ARG A 141 41.34 -11.40 -12.11
N ILE A 142 40.92 -10.28 -11.52
CA ILE A 142 41.49 -8.95 -11.79
C ILE A 142 42.71 -8.70 -10.88
N PRO A 143 43.91 -8.49 -11.45
CA PRO A 143 45.11 -8.23 -10.65
C PRO A 143 45.02 -6.97 -9.79
N SER A 144 45.46 -7.02 -8.53
CA SER A 144 45.37 -5.88 -7.57
C SER A 144 46.21 -4.65 -7.96
N ARG A 145 47.19 -4.78 -8.88
CA ARG A 145 48.01 -3.65 -9.34
C ARG A 145 47.26 -2.66 -10.25
N ASP A 146 46.07 -3.04 -10.71
CA ASP A 146 45.26 -2.28 -11.66
C ASP A 146 44.21 -1.34 -11.00
N ASP A 147 44.17 -1.27 -9.66
CA ASP A 147 43.10 -0.61 -8.86
C ASP A 147 43.19 0.93 -8.78
N ARG A 148 43.74 1.60 -9.80
CA ARG A 148 43.95 3.07 -9.78
C ARG A 148 42.68 3.92 -9.95
N ASN A 149 41.54 3.31 -10.30
CA ASN A 149 40.30 4.04 -10.56
C ASN A 149 39.22 3.62 -9.54
N VAL A 150 38.88 4.53 -8.63
CA VAL A 150 38.14 4.26 -7.39
C VAL A 150 36.65 3.99 -7.63
N ASP A 151 36.10 4.48 -8.75
CA ASP A 151 34.65 4.54 -8.97
C ASP A 151 34.08 3.44 -9.89
N ASN A 152 34.81 2.35 -10.10
CA ASN A 152 34.31 1.25 -10.94
C ASN A 152 33.43 0.26 -10.16
N VAL A 153 32.22 0.02 -10.63
CA VAL A 153 31.25 -0.91 -10.00
C VAL A 153 31.77 -2.35 -9.82
N TRP A 154 32.61 -2.86 -10.73
CA TRP A 154 33.18 -4.21 -10.57
C TRP A 154 34.14 -4.30 -9.38
N ARG A 155 34.68 -3.17 -8.89
CA ARG A 155 35.48 -3.15 -7.66
C ARG A 155 34.60 -3.43 -6.45
N VAL A 156 33.37 -2.93 -6.44
CA VAL A 156 32.39 -3.30 -5.39
C VAL A 156 32.15 -4.79 -5.40
N ALA A 157 32.00 -5.41 -6.58
CA ALA A 157 31.87 -6.87 -6.70
C ALA A 157 33.11 -7.65 -6.24
N LYS A 158 34.30 -7.04 -6.32
CA LYS A 158 35.56 -7.63 -5.84
C LYS A 158 35.71 -7.50 -4.32
N ASP A 159 35.48 -6.30 -3.79
CA ASP A 159 35.69 -5.96 -2.36
C ASP A 159 34.51 -6.46 -1.49
N TYR A 160 33.32 -6.54 -2.07
CA TYR A 160 32.07 -6.91 -1.40
C TYR A 160 31.25 -7.90 -2.27
N PRO A 161 31.77 -9.11 -2.53
CA PRO A 161 31.11 -10.07 -3.43
C PRO A 161 29.70 -10.47 -2.98
N TRP A 162 29.41 -10.39 -1.68
CA TRP A 162 28.10 -10.66 -1.10
C TRP A 162 27.00 -9.68 -1.59
N VAL A 163 27.36 -8.47 -2.02
CA VAL A 163 26.43 -7.50 -2.64
C VAL A 163 25.82 -8.08 -3.92
N PHE A 164 26.62 -8.85 -4.67
CA PHE A 164 26.21 -9.47 -5.93
C PHE A 164 25.70 -10.89 -5.71
N SER A 165 25.00 -11.14 -4.60
CA SER A 165 24.32 -12.41 -4.33
C SER A 165 22.80 -12.21 -4.30
N ASP A 166 22.02 -13.27 -4.50
CA ASP A 166 20.56 -13.17 -4.43
C ASP A 166 20.04 -12.62 -3.08
N ASN A 167 20.78 -12.87 -2.00
CA ASN A 167 20.50 -12.34 -0.66
C ASN A 167 21.22 -11.01 -0.35
N GLY A 168 21.91 -10.42 -1.32
CA GLY A 168 22.69 -9.18 -1.17
C GLY A 168 21.89 -8.03 -0.57
N PRO A 169 20.68 -7.71 -1.07
CA PRO A 169 19.87 -6.62 -0.52
C PRO A 169 19.53 -6.82 0.95
N ARG A 170 19.16 -8.06 1.32
CA ARG A 170 18.81 -8.41 2.71
C ARG A 170 20.01 -8.29 3.63
N GLN A 171 21.17 -8.81 3.24
CA GLN A 171 22.40 -8.68 4.01
C GLN A 171 22.82 -7.22 4.19
N LEU A 172 22.67 -6.40 3.13
CA LEU A 172 22.98 -4.97 3.20
C LEU A 172 22.09 -4.28 4.24
N VAL A 173 20.78 -4.48 4.15
CA VAL A 173 19.82 -3.85 5.08
C VAL A 173 20.01 -4.34 6.50
N ASP A 174 20.19 -5.64 6.72
CA ASP A 174 20.40 -6.18 8.06
C ASP A 174 21.63 -5.58 8.72
N LYS A 175 22.71 -5.38 7.95
CA LYS A 175 23.92 -4.69 8.40
C LYS A 175 23.67 -3.20 8.70
N VAL A 176 22.98 -2.48 7.83
CA VAL A 176 22.66 -1.06 8.01
C VAL A 176 21.85 -0.84 9.29
N VAL A 177 20.83 -1.66 9.51
CA VAL A 177 19.96 -1.59 10.70
C VAL A 177 20.73 -1.96 11.96
N ALA A 178 21.51 -3.05 11.93
CA ALA A 178 22.32 -3.46 13.09
C ALA A 178 23.35 -2.41 13.52
N GLU A 179 23.88 -1.64 12.56
CA GLU A 179 24.88 -0.59 12.81
C GLU A 179 24.25 0.81 12.98
N GLY A 180 22.92 0.93 12.96
CA GLY A 180 22.20 2.20 13.13
C GLY A 180 22.54 3.26 12.08
N ARG A 181 22.90 2.85 10.86
CA ARG A 181 23.26 3.76 9.76
C ARG A 181 22.06 4.07 8.86
N GLU A 182 22.16 5.15 8.11
CA GLU A 182 21.23 5.43 7.01
C GLU A 182 21.58 4.58 5.79
N LEU A 183 20.56 4.08 5.06
CA LEU A 183 20.76 3.26 3.88
C LEU A 183 21.58 3.97 2.79
N GLU A 184 21.28 5.25 2.53
CA GLU A 184 22.03 6.04 1.55
C GLU A 184 23.52 6.18 1.93
N SER A 185 23.80 6.35 3.23
CA SER A 185 25.17 6.45 3.72
C SER A 185 25.97 5.16 3.47
N GLU A 186 25.33 4.00 3.57
CA GLU A 186 25.97 2.72 3.27
C GLU A 186 26.18 2.52 1.77
N PHE A 187 25.22 2.92 0.92
CA PHE A 187 25.41 2.93 -0.54
C PHE A 187 26.60 3.82 -0.93
N ARG A 188 26.73 4.99 -0.31
CA ARG A 188 27.87 5.88 -0.51
C ARG A 188 29.19 5.26 -0.07
N ARG A 189 29.22 4.60 1.10
CA ARG A 189 30.39 3.89 1.64
C ARG A 189 30.85 2.75 0.72
N LEU A 190 29.90 2.05 0.11
CA LEU A 190 30.18 0.93 -0.80
C LEU A 190 30.52 1.39 -2.24
N GLY A 191 30.39 2.67 -2.57
CA GLY A 191 30.57 3.16 -3.94
C GLY A 191 29.39 2.82 -4.88
N LEU A 192 28.19 2.66 -4.31
CA LEU A 192 26.96 2.27 -5.01
C LEU A 192 25.98 3.44 -5.21
N THR A 193 26.36 4.69 -4.89
CA THR A 193 25.47 5.86 -4.95
C THR A 193 24.73 6.00 -6.29
N ALA A 194 25.41 5.75 -7.41
CA ALA A 194 24.83 5.83 -8.75
C ALA A 194 23.72 4.80 -9.01
N TYR A 195 23.65 3.74 -8.20
CA TYR A 195 22.72 2.62 -8.33
C TYR A 195 21.64 2.62 -7.26
N LEU A 196 21.58 3.64 -6.39
CA LEU A 196 20.55 3.77 -5.37
C LEU A 196 19.13 3.84 -5.99
N GLY A 197 19.01 4.42 -7.18
CA GLY A 197 17.76 4.46 -7.96
C GLY A 197 17.52 3.25 -8.86
N GLY A 198 18.40 2.24 -8.83
CA GLY A 198 18.19 0.97 -9.53
C GLY A 198 17.35 -0.01 -8.71
N ARG A 199 16.91 -1.11 -9.33
CA ARG A 199 16.07 -2.12 -8.66
C ARG A 199 16.69 -2.72 -7.41
N TYR A 200 18.01 -2.91 -7.38
CA TYR A 200 18.70 -3.36 -6.18
C TYR A 200 18.53 -2.36 -5.01
N GLY A 201 18.64 -1.07 -5.30
CA GLY A 201 18.41 0.01 -4.33
C GLY A 201 16.95 0.07 -3.86
N ASP A 202 16.00 -0.12 -4.77
CA ASP A 202 14.57 -0.20 -4.45
C ASP A 202 14.27 -1.34 -3.49
N VAL A 203 14.81 -2.53 -3.75
CA VAL A 203 14.64 -3.71 -2.87
C VAL A 203 15.29 -3.47 -1.50
N CYS A 204 16.47 -2.84 -1.45
CA CYS A 204 17.08 -2.46 -0.17
C CYS A 204 16.20 -1.48 0.61
N ARG A 205 15.65 -0.45 -0.06
CA ARG A 205 14.72 0.50 0.57
C ARG A 205 13.48 -0.20 1.11
N ALA A 206 12.88 -1.08 0.31
CA ALA A 206 11.74 -1.91 0.72
C ALA A 206 12.04 -2.68 2.02
N LEU A 207 13.11 -3.48 2.00
CA LEU A 207 13.50 -4.30 3.14
C LEU A 207 13.77 -3.45 4.39
N TYR A 208 14.40 -2.28 4.22
CA TYR A 208 14.65 -1.34 5.31
C TYR A 208 13.35 -0.82 5.94
N TYR A 209 12.40 -0.33 5.12
CA TYR A 209 11.12 0.16 5.62
C TYR A 209 10.28 -0.93 6.28
N LEU A 210 10.21 -2.11 5.67
CA LEU A 210 9.43 -3.23 6.21
C LEU A 210 10.01 -3.74 7.52
N LYS A 211 11.34 -3.72 7.71
CA LYS A 211 11.96 -4.05 8.99
C LYS A 211 11.61 -3.04 10.07
N ALA A 212 11.70 -1.74 9.76
CA ALA A 212 11.30 -0.68 10.68
C ALA A 212 9.82 -0.79 11.08
N LEU A 213 8.92 -1.14 10.15
CA LEU A 213 7.51 -1.37 10.47
C LEU A 213 7.27 -2.59 11.39
N LYS A 214 8.08 -3.65 11.27
CA LYS A 214 7.97 -4.82 12.14
C LYS A 214 8.41 -4.52 13.57
N GLU A 215 9.40 -3.65 13.74
CA GLU A 215 9.97 -3.26 15.03
C GLU A 215 9.23 -2.09 15.70
N LEU A 216 8.39 -1.36 14.96
CA LEU A 216 7.60 -0.23 15.45
C LEU A 216 6.73 -0.63 16.65
N PRO A 217 6.73 0.08 17.80
CA PRO A 217 5.81 -0.22 18.90
C PRO A 217 4.33 -0.11 18.49
N TYR A 218 3.46 -0.84 19.19
CA TYR A 218 2.03 -0.88 18.86
C TYR A 218 1.38 0.50 18.95
N GLY A 219 0.74 0.95 17.87
CA GLY A 219 0.04 2.23 17.80
C GLY A 219 0.92 3.47 17.66
N GLU A 220 2.24 3.33 17.70
CA GLU A 220 3.15 4.45 17.44
C GLU A 220 3.27 4.77 15.94
N THR A 221 3.76 5.97 15.65
CA THR A 221 4.10 6.43 14.30
C THR A 221 5.61 6.48 14.12
N SER A 222 6.07 6.43 12.86
CA SER A 222 7.48 6.56 12.51
C SER A 222 7.60 7.32 11.19
N PRO A 223 8.71 8.06 10.97
CA PRO A 223 9.01 8.69 9.68
C PRO A 223 8.93 7.73 8.49
N VAL A 224 9.19 6.44 8.73
CA VAL A 224 9.05 5.38 7.71
C VAL A 224 7.61 5.24 7.23
N MET A 225 6.61 5.43 8.09
CA MET A 225 5.21 5.38 7.69
C MET A 225 4.88 6.51 6.71
N ASP A 226 5.37 7.72 6.96
CA ASP A 226 5.13 8.87 6.08
C ASP A 226 5.82 8.69 4.72
N GLU A 227 7.01 8.08 4.71
CA GLU A 227 7.70 7.74 3.48
C GLU A 227 6.96 6.65 2.69
N LEU A 228 6.46 5.61 3.36
CA LEU A 228 5.65 4.55 2.75
C LEU A 228 4.32 5.07 2.19
N ARG A 229 3.75 6.16 2.72
CA ARG A 229 2.56 6.80 2.12
C ARG A 229 2.82 7.42 0.74
N LYS A 230 4.09 7.61 0.33
CA LYS A 230 4.42 8.17 -0.98
C LYS A 230 4.20 7.14 -2.10
N PRO A 231 3.51 7.48 -3.20
CA PRO A 231 3.30 6.55 -4.32
C PRO A 231 4.59 5.98 -4.89
N SER A 232 5.65 6.78 -4.99
CA SER A 232 6.97 6.32 -5.46
C SER A 232 7.61 5.23 -4.58
N VAL A 233 7.10 5.02 -3.37
CA VAL A 233 7.58 4.01 -2.42
C VAL A 233 6.62 2.84 -2.36
N HIS A 234 5.33 3.05 -2.01
CA HIS A 234 4.42 1.91 -1.87
C HIS A 234 4.06 1.22 -3.20
N ASP A 235 4.15 1.90 -4.34
CA ASP A 235 3.95 1.29 -5.67
C ASP A 235 5.20 0.59 -6.20
N ALA A 236 6.33 0.65 -5.49
CA ALA A 236 7.53 -0.04 -5.95
C ALA A 236 7.31 -1.57 -5.86
N PRO A 237 7.75 -2.34 -6.87
CA PRO A 237 7.64 -3.78 -6.85
C PRO A 237 8.41 -4.40 -5.67
N TYR A 238 7.84 -5.45 -5.10
CA TYR A 238 8.39 -6.25 -4.00
C TYR A 238 8.05 -7.72 -4.26
N GLU A 239 9.02 -8.62 -4.17
CA GLU A 239 8.86 -10.08 -4.25
C GLU A 239 7.74 -10.59 -5.20
N GLY A 240 8.08 -10.86 -6.47
CA GLY A 240 7.12 -11.34 -7.45
C GLY A 240 6.16 -10.24 -7.94
N GLU A 241 4.86 -10.51 -7.92
CA GLU A 241 3.81 -9.57 -8.38
C GLU A 241 3.33 -8.62 -7.26
N THR A 242 3.94 -8.67 -6.07
CA THR A 242 3.53 -7.81 -4.95
C THR A 242 4.24 -6.45 -4.97
N LEU A 243 3.79 -5.54 -4.12
CA LEU A 243 4.30 -4.18 -4.01
C LEU A 243 4.75 -3.97 -2.57
N ILE A 244 5.66 -3.02 -2.32
CA ILE A 244 6.08 -2.68 -0.95
C ILE A 244 4.86 -2.35 -0.09
N GLY A 245 3.88 -1.63 -0.66
CA GLY A 245 2.63 -1.32 0.03
C GLY A 245 1.86 -2.56 0.49
N HIS A 246 1.86 -3.66 -0.28
CA HIS A 246 1.21 -4.90 0.14
C HIS A 246 1.88 -5.46 1.41
N ALA A 247 3.20 -5.63 1.40
CA ALA A 247 3.93 -6.13 2.56
C ALA A 247 3.77 -5.21 3.79
N ALA A 248 3.76 -3.89 3.59
CA ALA A 248 3.53 -2.92 4.66
C ALA A 248 2.12 -3.05 5.26
N LEU A 249 1.09 -3.20 4.41
CA LEU A 249 -0.30 -3.41 4.83
C LEU A 249 -0.45 -4.74 5.59
N GLU A 250 0.16 -5.83 5.13
CA GLU A 250 0.16 -7.11 5.83
C GLU A 250 0.73 -6.98 7.24
N ILE A 251 1.90 -6.35 7.38
CA ILE A 251 2.55 -6.14 8.69
C ILE A 251 1.63 -5.37 9.63
N ILE A 252 1.07 -4.23 9.20
CA ILE A 252 0.22 -3.41 10.06
C ILE A 252 -1.09 -4.15 10.37
N ILE A 253 -1.74 -4.77 9.39
CA ILE A 253 -3.02 -5.44 9.58
C ILE A 253 -2.90 -6.63 10.50
N ASP A 254 -1.86 -7.45 10.34
CA ASP A 254 -1.70 -8.66 11.12
C ASP A 254 -1.37 -8.35 12.57
N ARG A 255 -0.64 -7.26 12.84
CA ARG A 255 -0.24 -6.82 14.18
C ARG A 255 -1.36 -6.20 15.01
N VAL A 256 -2.48 -5.80 14.42
CA VAL A 256 -3.63 -5.27 15.19
C VAL A 256 -4.32 -6.37 15.97
N GLU A 257 -4.27 -6.26 17.29
CA GLU A 257 -4.99 -7.12 18.23
C GLU A 257 -6.03 -6.27 18.97
N GLY A 258 -7.32 -6.47 18.70
CA GLY A 258 -8.40 -5.69 19.30
C GLY A 258 -8.68 -4.35 18.60
N ASP A 259 -8.61 -3.25 19.35
CA ASP A 259 -8.91 -1.91 18.85
C ASP A 259 -7.75 -1.35 18.03
N VAL A 260 -8.08 -0.78 16.87
CA VAL A 260 -7.11 -0.25 15.93
C VAL A 260 -6.66 1.16 16.34
N PRO A 261 -5.35 1.41 16.47
CA PRO A 261 -4.82 2.76 16.65
C PRO A 261 -5.14 3.63 15.43
N GLU A 262 -5.58 4.86 15.67
CA GLU A 262 -6.01 5.78 14.60
C GLU A 262 -4.93 5.99 13.53
N ALA A 263 -3.68 6.17 13.94
CA ALA A 263 -2.57 6.36 13.01
C ALA A 263 -2.35 5.18 12.06
N TRP A 264 -2.57 3.95 12.55
CA TRP A 264 -2.45 2.72 11.77
C TRP A 264 -3.64 2.52 10.84
N GLN A 265 -4.86 2.84 11.30
CA GLN A 265 -6.04 2.87 10.46
C GLN A 265 -5.86 3.84 9.29
N ASN A 266 -5.46 5.09 9.58
CA ASN A 266 -5.25 6.12 8.56
C ASN A 266 -4.11 5.71 7.60
N PHE A 267 -3.07 5.03 8.09
CA PHE A 267 -2.03 4.47 7.23
C PHE A 267 -2.57 3.45 6.23
N VAL A 268 -3.40 2.51 6.69
CA VAL A 268 -4.04 1.50 5.83
C VAL A 268 -4.95 2.16 4.80
N LEU A 269 -5.77 3.12 5.21
CA LEU A 269 -6.72 3.82 4.33
C LEU A 269 -6.02 4.73 3.30
N ASP A 270 -4.93 5.39 3.66
CA ASP A 270 -4.18 6.23 2.73
C ASP A 270 -3.58 5.42 1.58
N ILE A 271 -3.05 4.22 1.87
CA ILE A 271 -2.50 3.33 0.85
C ILE A 271 -3.65 2.63 0.09
N ALA A 272 -4.39 1.76 0.79
CA ALA A 272 -5.32 0.84 0.15
C ALA A 272 -6.71 1.42 -0.13
N GLY A 273 -7.10 2.47 0.58
CA GLY A 273 -8.48 2.98 0.59
C GLY A 273 -9.44 2.08 1.34
N ASP A 274 -10.72 2.43 1.40
CA ASP A 274 -11.73 1.65 2.12
C ASP A 274 -12.03 0.29 1.42
N PRO A 275 -11.90 -0.87 2.08
CA PRO A 275 -12.19 -2.20 1.50
C PRO A 275 -13.69 -2.47 1.27
N ARG A 276 -14.59 -1.56 1.65
CA ARG A 276 -16.05 -1.69 1.45
C ARG A 276 -16.50 -1.17 0.10
N VAL A 277 -15.60 -0.58 -0.70
CA VAL A 277 -15.92 -0.19 -2.08
C VAL A 277 -16.16 -1.41 -2.98
N ALA A 278 -16.70 -1.19 -4.17
CA ALA A 278 -16.91 -2.25 -5.16
C ALA A 278 -15.60 -2.99 -5.50
N SER A 279 -15.64 -4.32 -5.46
CA SER A 279 -14.49 -5.18 -5.76
C SER A 279 -13.97 -5.03 -7.20
N ALA A 280 -14.83 -4.60 -8.12
CA ALA A 280 -14.49 -4.29 -9.50
C ALA A 280 -13.68 -2.98 -9.67
N SER A 281 -13.53 -2.16 -8.61
CA SER A 281 -12.75 -0.92 -8.69
C SER A 281 -11.26 -1.23 -8.88
N ALA A 282 -10.56 -0.38 -9.66
CA ALA A 282 -9.14 -0.56 -9.91
C ALA A 282 -8.30 -0.52 -8.61
N ARG A 283 -8.69 0.35 -7.67
CA ARG A 283 -8.04 0.49 -6.36
C ARG A 283 -8.19 -0.79 -5.53
N TYR A 284 -9.41 -1.37 -5.48
CA TYR A 284 -9.64 -2.62 -4.76
C TYR A 284 -8.85 -3.79 -5.34
N ARG A 285 -8.86 -3.95 -6.67
CA ARG A 285 -8.08 -5.00 -7.33
C ARG A 285 -6.58 -4.85 -7.11
N LYS A 286 -6.07 -3.62 -7.13
CA LYS A 286 -4.66 -3.35 -6.89
C LYS A 286 -4.27 -3.74 -5.47
N TRP A 287 -4.97 -3.18 -4.46
CA TRP A 287 -4.51 -3.23 -3.07
C TRP A 287 -5.11 -4.35 -2.23
N TRP A 288 -6.42 -4.57 -2.33
CA TRP A 288 -7.14 -5.49 -1.44
C TRP A 288 -7.08 -6.93 -1.93
N GLN A 289 -7.18 -7.16 -3.24
CA GLN A 289 -7.19 -8.52 -3.80
C GLN A 289 -5.91 -9.31 -3.48
N ALA A 290 -4.76 -8.62 -3.41
CA ALA A 290 -3.47 -9.23 -3.09
C ALA A 290 -3.34 -9.66 -1.61
N LEU A 291 -4.09 -9.04 -0.68
CA LEU A 291 -3.95 -9.28 0.76
C LEU A 291 -4.75 -10.47 1.29
N GLY A 292 -5.69 -10.98 0.49
CA GLY A 292 -6.56 -12.10 0.84
C GLY A 292 -7.77 -11.73 1.70
N GLN A 293 -8.77 -12.63 1.70
CA GLN A 293 -10.08 -12.38 2.29
C GLN A 293 -10.04 -12.15 3.81
N SER A 294 -9.18 -12.86 4.54
CA SER A 294 -9.07 -12.73 6.00
C SER A 294 -8.68 -11.31 6.43
N ARG A 295 -7.72 -10.67 5.75
CA ARG A 295 -7.30 -9.29 6.06
C ARG A 295 -8.36 -8.28 5.65
N ILE A 296 -9.03 -8.50 4.52
CA ILE A 296 -10.16 -7.68 4.08
C ILE A 296 -11.26 -7.67 5.14
N GLU A 297 -11.64 -8.85 5.65
CA GLU A 297 -12.67 -8.99 6.70
C GLU A 297 -12.23 -8.34 8.00
N LYS A 298 -10.96 -8.51 8.39
CA LYS A 298 -10.39 -7.87 9.58
C LYS A 298 -10.53 -6.34 9.51
N VAL A 299 -10.12 -5.73 8.40
CA VAL A 299 -10.21 -4.27 8.21
C VAL A 299 -11.68 -3.81 8.11
N ARG A 300 -12.55 -4.55 7.41
CA ARG A 300 -13.99 -4.25 7.40
C ARG A 300 -14.59 -4.24 8.80
N GLY A 301 -14.20 -5.18 9.66
CA GLY A 301 -14.61 -5.23 11.06
C GLY A 301 -14.17 -3.98 11.85
N TRP A 302 -12.94 -3.49 11.62
CA TRP A 302 -12.48 -2.24 12.25
C TRP A 302 -13.33 -1.05 11.83
N LEU A 303 -13.59 -0.92 10.53
CA LEU A 303 -14.37 0.18 9.99
C LEU A 303 -15.84 0.10 10.42
N SER A 304 -16.38 -1.09 10.63
CA SER A 304 -17.71 -1.27 11.19
C SER A 304 -17.84 -0.84 12.64
N LYS A 305 -16.81 -1.11 13.46
CA LYS A 305 -16.73 -0.55 14.81
C LYS A 305 -16.68 0.97 14.78
N LEU A 306 -15.88 1.54 13.88
CA LEU A 306 -15.73 2.97 13.74
C LEU A 306 -17.03 3.65 13.27
N ASP A 307 -17.67 3.14 12.22
CA ASP A 307 -18.96 3.65 11.73
C ASP A 307 -20.00 3.73 12.86
N LEU A 308 -20.07 2.68 13.69
CA LEU A 308 -21.01 2.62 14.80
C LEU A 308 -20.70 3.70 15.84
N LYS A 309 -19.42 3.87 16.18
CA LYS A 309 -18.97 4.94 17.08
C LYS A 309 -19.32 6.32 16.53
N LEU A 310 -18.99 6.59 15.25
CA LEU A 310 -19.29 7.86 14.60
C LEU A 310 -20.79 8.14 14.51
N PHE A 311 -21.59 7.10 14.25
CA PHE A 311 -23.05 7.22 14.27
C PHE A 311 -23.54 7.62 15.66
N LEU A 312 -23.11 6.92 16.71
CA LEU A 312 -23.51 7.20 18.10
C LEU A 312 -23.09 8.60 18.54
N ASP A 313 -21.85 9.00 18.25
CA ASP A 313 -21.33 10.34 18.54
C ASP A 313 -22.17 11.43 17.83
N ALA A 314 -22.55 11.20 16.56
CA ALA A 314 -23.41 12.11 15.81
C ALA A 314 -24.83 12.22 16.39
N VAL A 315 -25.39 11.12 16.91
CA VAL A 315 -26.71 11.15 17.58
C VAL A 315 -26.65 11.92 18.91
N GLU A 316 -25.60 11.68 19.69
CA GLU A 316 -25.39 12.33 20.99
C GLU A 316 -25.20 13.84 20.84
N GLU A 317 -24.29 14.25 19.94
CA GLU A 317 -23.98 15.66 19.69
C GLU A 317 -25.22 16.42 19.17
N TYR A 318 -25.99 15.84 18.24
CA TYR A 318 -27.22 16.45 17.76
C TYR A 318 -28.22 16.66 18.90
N GLY A 319 -28.39 15.68 19.79
CA GLY A 319 -29.27 15.79 20.94
C GLY A 319 -28.91 16.96 21.85
N PHE A 320 -27.61 17.21 22.05
CA PHE A 320 -27.13 18.36 22.82
C PHE A 320 -27.27 19.69 22.07
N GLU A 321 -26.82 19.78 20.81
CA GLU A 321 -26.89 21.02 20.01
C GLU A 321 -28.33 21.47 19.75
N ALA A 322 -29.26 20.55 19.52
CA ALA A 322 -30.66 20.85 19.23
C ALA A 322 -31.52 21.07 20.49
N GLY A 323 -30.98 20.80 21.69
CA GLY A 323 -31.74 20.84 22.95
C GLY A 323 -32.88 19.82 23.01
N ASP A 324 -32.81 18.72 22.25
CA ASP A 324 -33.86 17.71 22.19
C ASP A 324 -33.78 16.77 23.39
N HIS A 325 -34.42 17.16 24.50
CA HIS A 325 -34.49 16.37 25.72
C HIS A 325 -35.13 15.00 25.53
N ALA A 326 -36.03 14.84 24.55
CA ALA A 326 -36.65 13.54 24.28
C ALA A 326 -35.61 12.59 23.67
N LEU A 327 -34.82 13.07 22.71
CA LEU A 327 -33.72 12.32 22.13
C LEU A 327 -32.64 11.98 23.18
N GLN A 328 -32.21 12.96 23.97
CA GLN A 328 -31.23 12.75 25.05
C GLN A 328 -31.69 11.66 26.04
N ARG A 329 -32.98 11.64 26.38
CA ARG A 329 -33.54 10.61 27.27
C ARG A 329 -33.56 9.21 26.65
N MET A 330 -33.77 9.09 25.34
CA MET A 330 -33.86 7.80 24.65
C MET A 330 -32.49 7.25 24.21
N PHE A 331 -31.48 8.12 24.10
CA PHE A 331 -30.16 7.77 23.59
C PHE A 331 -29.45 6.65 24.37
N PRO A 332 -29.44 6.62 25.73
CA PRO A 332 -28.74 5.57 26.48
C PRO A 332 -29.18 4.14 26.11
N ALA A 333 -30.49 3.90 25.98
CA ALA A 333 -31.03 2.60 25.60
C ALA A 333 -30.65 2.21 24.16
N ARG A 334 -30.66 3.18 23.24
CA ARG A 334 -30.26 2.97 21.84
C ARG A 334 -28.77 2.67 21.71
N LYS A 335 -27.94 3.45 22.40
CA LYS A 335 -26.49 3.25 22.50
C LYS A 335 -26.18 1.87 23.02
N ARG A 336 -26.78 1.49 24.15
CA ARG A 336 -26.59 0.17 24.77
C ARG A 336 -27.00 -0.97 23.86
N PHE A 337 -28.12 -0.84 23.14
CA PHE A 337 -28.57 -1.85 22.19
C PHE A 337 -27.57 -2.05 21.04
N LEU A 338 -27.09 -0.96 20.44
CA LEU A 338 -26.12 -0.99 19.34
C LEU A 338 -24.74 -1.48 19.78
N GLU A 339 -24.26 -1.04 20.95
CA GLU A 339 -23.03 -1.56 21.57
C GLU A 339 -23.14 -3.05 21.91
N GLY A 340 -24.34 -3.51 22.30
CA GLY A 340 -24.65 -4.92 22.50
C GLY A 340 -24.42 -5.76 21.24
N LEU A 341 -24.85 -5.28 20.06
CA LEU A 341 -24.59 -5.97 18.78
C LEU A 341 -23.09 -6.16 18.54
N LEU A 342 -22.30 -5.14 18.86
CA LEU A 342 -20.85 -5.21 18.69
C LEU A 342 -20.20 -6.16 19.70
N LYS A 343 -20.62 -6.09 20.96
CA LYS A 343 -20.10 -6.92 22.05
C LYS A 343 -20.33 -8.41 21.81
N GLU A 344 -21.50 -8.76 21.26
CA GLU A 344 -21.85 -10.13 20.88
C GLU A 344 -21.21 -10.59 19.55
N GLY A 345 -20.40 -9.75 18.90
CA GLY A 345 -19.77 -10.08 17.62
C GLY A 345 -20.76 -10.27 16.48
N LEU A 346 -21.97 -9.70 16.60
CA LEU A 346 -23.04 -9.87 15.62
C LEU A 346 -22.86 -8.95 14.41
N VAL A 347 -22.04 -7.90 14.48
CA VAL A 347 -21.85 -6.96 13.37
C VAL A 347 -20.89 -7.53 12.32
N ALA A 348 -21.43 -8.01 11.20
CA ALA A 348 -20.68 -8.50 10.05
C ALA A 348 -20.26 -7.36 9.09
N GLY A 349 -21.01 -6.27 9.07
CA GLY A 349 -20.72 -5.11 8.23
C GLY A 349 -21.64 -3.94 8.53
N THR A 350 -21.22 -2.75 8.13
CA THR A 350 -21.98 -1.51 8.31
C THR A 350 -21.92 -0.66 7.06
N ARG A 351 -22.90 0.22 6.94
CA ARG A 351 -22.87 1.32 5.99
C ARG A 351 -23.39 2.58 6.68
N LEU A 352 -22.47 3.50 6.94
CA LEU A 352 -22.80 4.82 7.46
C LEU A 352 -23.28 5.74 6.34
N MET A 353 -24.33 6.50 6.63
CA MET A 353 -24.95 7.48 5.74
C MET A 353 -25.12 8.79 6.50
N LEU A 354 -24.62 9.89 5.93
CA LEU A 354 -24.52 11.16 6.64
C LEU A 354 -25.16 12.28 5.84
N GLY A 355 -25.99 13.08 6.52
CA GLY A 355 -26.36 14.41 6.07
C GLY A 355 -25.20 15.38 6.27
N TRP A 356 -25.27 16.53 5.60
CA TRP A 356 -24.19 17.52 5.61
C TRP A 356 -23.80 18.02 7.02
N GLN A 357 -24.74 18.14 7.95
CA GLN A 357 -24.43 18.58 9.32
C GLN A 357 -23.67 17.49 10.09
N ALA A 358 -24.12 16.24 10.02
CA ALA A 358 -23.44 15.10 10.65
C ALA A 358 -22.05 14.86 10.03
N GLU A 359 -21.92 15.02 8.72
CA GLU A 359 -20.63 14.97 8.01
C GLU A 359 -19.65 16.00 8.56
N ARG A 360 -20.11 17.24 8.83
CA ARG A 360 -19.27 18.31 9.38
C ARG A 360 -18.74 17.97 10.78
N ILE A 361 -19.57 17.33 11.62
CA ILE A 361 -19.17 16.88 12.97
C ILE A 361 -18.08 15.81 12.82
N ILE A 362 -18.31 14.80 11.98
CA ILE A 362 -17.37 13.69 11.79
C ILE A 362 -16.04 14.16 11.19
N LYS A 363 -16.04 15.08 10.24
CA LYS A 363 -14.81 15.69 9.70
C LYS A 363 -14.02 16.48 10.74
N ARG A 364 -14.69 17.07 11.74
CA ARG A 364 -14.01 17.73 12.86
C ARG A 364 -13.31 16.72 13.77
N VAL A 365 -13.91 15.54 13.97
CA VAL A 365 -13.37 14.48 14.83
C VAL A 365 -12.23 13.71 14.16
N LEU A 366 -12.37 13.36 12.87
CA LEU A 366 -11.43 12.48 12.16
C LEU A 366 -10.50 13.21 11.18
N GLY A 367 -10.66 14.52 11.00
CA GLY A 367 -10.00 15.30 9.95
C GLY A 367 -10.64 15.12 8.57
N GLU A 368 -10.41 16.09 7.66
CA GLU A 368 -11.04 16.13 6.34
C GLU A 368 -10.64 14.97 5.40
N ASN A 369 -9.52 14.28 5.68
CA ASN A 369 -8.91 13.26 4.81
C ASN A 369 -8.93 11.85 5.44
N SER A 370 -9.91 11.50 6.25
CA SER A 370 -9.95 10.21 6.96
C SER A 370 -10.02 8.97 6.07
N GLY A 371 -10.25 9.12 4.76
CA GLY A 371 -10.30 8.01 3.79
C GLY A 371 -11.50 7.08 3.95
N LEU A 372 -12.39 7.36 4.89
CA LEU A 372 -13.61 6.58 5.15
C LEU A 372 -14.64 6.78 4.05
N ASN A 373 -15.27 5.67 3.64
CA ASN A 373 -16.40 5.71 2.73
C ASN A 373 -17.73 5.74 3.49
N TYR A 374 -18.52 6.79 3.28
CA TYR A 374 -19.91 6.90 3.73
C TYR A 374 -20.78 7.40 2.58
N ALA A 375 -22.07 7.03 2.59
CA ALA A 375 -23.02 7.57 1.63
C ALA A 375 -23.61 8.90 2.11
N LYS A 376 -24.07 9.73 1.19
CA LYS A 376 -24.69 11.02 1.48
C LYS A 376 -26.19 10.87 1.68
N LEU A 377 -26.74 11.60 2.64
CA LEU A 377 -28.18 11.76 2.80
C LEU A 377 -28.63 13.06 2.13
N SER A 378 -29.68 13.00 1.32
CA SER A 378 -30.20 14.14 0.57
C SER A 378 -31.66 14.48 0.87
N GLY A 379 -32.10 15.64 0.37
CA GLY A 379 -33.40 16.19 0.67
C GLY A 379 -33.54 16.60 2.14
N GLY A 380 -34.69 16.27 2.75
CA GLY A 380 -35.01 16.62 4.15
C GLY A 380 -34.27 15.83 5.23
N MET A 381 -33.10 15.26 4.91
CA MET A 381 -32.26 14.49 5.84
C MET A 381 -30.86 15.11 6.04
N ALA A 382 -30.69 16.39 5.69
CA ALA A 382 -29.41 17.07 5.78
C ALA A 382 -28.83 17.14 7.21
N ASP A 383 -29.68 17.04 8.23
CA ASP A 383 -29.35 17.05 9.65
C ASP A 383 -29.25 15.64 10.26
N LYS A 384 -29.50 14.58 9.49
CA LYS A 384 -29.59 13.20 10.00
C LYS A 384 -28.30 12.41 9.79
N ALA A 385 -28.12 11.40 10.62
CA ALA A 385 -27.25 10.26 10.37
C ALA A 385 -28.10 9.00 10.28
N VAL A 386 -27.75 8.07 9.39
CA VAL A 386 -28.40 6.75 9.27
C VAL A 386 -27.30 5.70 9.18
N ILE A 387 -27.50 4.56 9.84
CA ILE A 387 -26.61 3.42 9.75
C ILE A 387 -27.39 2.17 9.35
N TYR A 388 -26.89 1.47 8.34
CA TYR A 388 -27.27 0.09 8.06
C TYR A 388 -26.27 -0.86 8.71
N ILE A 389 -26.77 -1.93 9.32
CA ILE A 389 -25.97 -2.94 10.02
C ILE A 389 -26.36 -4.32 9.50
N ASP A 390 -25.38 -5.07 9.00
CA ASP A 390 -25.51 -6.49 8.67
C ASP A 390 -25.17 -7.31 9.92
N CYS A 391 -26.15 -8.04 10.44
CA CYS A 391 -25.98 -8.95 11.58
C CYS A 391 -25.95 -10.43 11.20
N GLY A 392 -25.76 -10.74 9.91
CA GLY A 392 -25.73 -12.09 9.37
C GLY A 392 -27.11 -12.74 9.31
N ARG A 393 -27.71 -13.02 10.47
CA ARG A 393 -29.06 -13.64 10.58
C ARG A 393 -30.20 -12.63 10.47
N PHE A 394 -29.90 -11.34 10.62
CA PHE A 394 -30.84 -10.24 10.48
C PHE A 394 -30.07 -8.97 10.10
N HIS A 395 -30.80 -7.93 9.71
CA HIS A 395 -30.24 -6.65 9.28
C HIS A 395 -31.00 -5.51 9.93
N LEU A 396 -30.32 -4.39 10.21
CA LEU A 396 -30.95 -3.20 10.80
C LEU A 396 -30.73 -1.95 9.96
N VAL A 397 -31.70 -1.04 10.00
CA VAL A 397 -31.54 0.35 9.58
C VAL A 397 -32.00 1.25 10.72
N GLU A 398 -31.09 2.10 11.19
CA GLU A 398 -31.25 2.97 12.35
C GLU A 398 -30.88 4.41 11.98
N GLY A 399 -31.51 5.41 12.58
CA GLY A 399 -31.30 6.82 12.21
C GLY A 399 -31.35 7.77 13.40
N SER A 400 -30.62 8.88 13.34
CA SER A 400 -30.32 9.75 14.50
C SER A 400 -31.56 10.20 15.28
N HIS A 401 -32.54 10.83 14.62
CA HIS A 401 -33.75 11.39 15.24
C HIS A 401 -34.93 11.35 14.28
N ASN A 402 -36.15 11.28 14.81
CA ASN A 402 -37.40 11.15 14.02
C ASN A 402 -37.30 10.04 12.95
N PHE A 403 -36.67 8.92 13.31
CA PHE A 403 -36.45 7.76 12.46
C PHE A 403 -36.86 6.50 13.23
N LYS A 404 -37.46 5.52 12.56
CA LYS A 404 -37.81 4.22 13.17
C LYS A 404 -36.62 3.28 13.09
N LEU A 405 -36.50 2.36 14.03
CA LEU A 405 -35.65 1.19 13.85
C LEU A 405 -36.35 0.22 12.91
N TRP A 406 -35.65 -0.19 11.84
CA TRP A 406 -36.10 -1.22 10.92
C TRP A 406 -35.27 -2.48 11.10
N ILE A 407 -35.92 -3.64 11.14
CA ILE A 407 -35.27 -4.95 11.27
C ILE A 407 -35.79 -5.89 10.19
N TYR A 408 -34.86 -6.49 9.44
CA TYR A 408 -35.13 -7.42 8.36
C TYR A 408 -34.50 -8.78 8.67
N LEU A 409 -35.18 -9.89 8.34
CA LEU A 409 -34.70 -11.25 8.61
C LEU A 409 -33.82 -11.81 7.48
N ALA A 410 -33.71 -11.08 6.39
CA ALA A 410 -32.82 -11.33 5.27
C ALA A 410 -32.34 -9.98 4.70
N ARG A 411 -31.44 -10.03 3.72
CA ARG A 411 -30.90 -8.82 3.10
C ARG A 411 -32.05 -7.95 2.56
N PRO A 412 -32.13 -6.67 2.95
CA PRO A 412 -33.26 -5.80 2.63
C PRO A 412 -33.36 -5.35 1.16
N GLY A 413 -32.30 -5.57 0.37
CA GLY A 413 -32.26 -5.29 -1.07
C GLY A 413 -30.95 -4.68 -1.54
N GLU A 414 -30.77 -4.61 -2.86
CA GLU A 414 -29.55 -4.08 -3.49
C GLU A 414 -29.38 -2.58 -3.22
N LEU A 415 -30.47 -1.82 -3.08
CA LEU A 415 -30.40 -0.36 -2.91
C LEU A 415 -29.48 0.05 -1.75
N ILE A 416 -29.57 -0.66 -0.61
CA ILE A 416 -28.80 -0.34 0.59
C ILE A 416 -27.49 -1.14 0.70
N THR A 417 -27.37 -2.26 -0.01
CA THR A 417 -26.20 -3.17 0.06
C THR A 417 -25.19 -2.94 -1.07
N ASP A 418 -25.58 -2.32 -2.19
CA ASP A 418 -24.72 -2.04 -3.33
C ASP A 418 -23.75 -0.88 -3.02
N PRO A 419 -22.42 -1.12 -2.96
CA PRO A 419 -21.44 -0.11 -2.61
C PRO A 419 -21.33 1.04 -3.64
N THR A 420 -21.91 0.90 -4.83
CA THR A 420 -21.93 1.97 -5.84
C THR A 420 -23.00 3.04 -5.57
N LYS A 421 -23.97 2.76 -4.70
CA LYS A 421 -25.01 3.72 -4.29
C LYS A 421 -24.50 4.71 -3.25
N THR A 422 -24.11 5.91 -3.68
CA THR A 422 -23.45 6.89 -2.80
C THR A 422 -24.39 7.94 -2.21
N GLU A 423 -25.69 7.90 -2.54
CA GLU A 423 -26.67 8.89 -2.08
C GLU A 423 -28.02 8.22 -1.77
N PHE A 424 -28.67 8.67 -0.69
CA PHE A 424 -29.96 8.16 -0.22
C PHE A 424 -30.88 9.30 0.23
N SER A 425 -32.15 9.19 -0.14
CA SER A 425 -33.24 10.06 0.30
C SER A 425 -34.13 9.37 1.35
N HIS A 426 -34.96 10.14 2.05
CA HIS A 426 -35.84 9.57 3.09
C HIS A 426 -36.82 8.52 2.52
N PRO A 427 -37.47 8.76 1.35
CA PRO A 427 -38.28 7.72 0.70
C PRO A 427 -37.51 6.46 0.32
N ASP A 428 -36.22 6.57 -0.03
CA ASP A 428 -35.41 5.39 -0.36
C ASP A 428 -35.36 4.44 0.84
N LEU A 429 -35.00 4.97 2.01
CA LEU A 429 -34.80 4.18 3.22
C LEU A 429 -36.12 3.73 3.88
N THR A 430 -37.18 4.52 3.77
CA THR A 430 -38.44 4.27 4.52
C THR A 430 -39.57 3.70 3.68
N LYS A 431 -39.45 3.70 2.35
CA LYS A 431 -40.47 3.17 1.44
C LYS A 431 -39.89 2.18 0.44
N LEU A 432 -38.81 2.54 -0.26
CA LEU A 432 -38.26 1.69 -1.32
C LEU A 432 -37.54 0.47 -0.78
N VAL A 433 -36.68 0.62 0.24
CA VAL A 433 -36.00 -0.52 0.88
C VAL A 433 -37.00 -1.54 1.46
N PRO A 434 -38.00 -1.15 2.29
CA PRO A 434 -39.03 -2.09 2.75
C PRO A 434 -39.81 -2.75 1.61
N ARG A 435 -40.12 -1.99 0.54
CA ARG A 435 -40.82 -2.51 -0.62
C ARG A 435 -39.98 -3.58 -1.35
N GLN A 436 -38.70 -3.29 -1.62
CA GLN A 436 -37.78 -4.24 -2.25
C GLN A 436 -37.63 -5.51 -1.41
N TYR A 437 -37.49 -5.37 -0.09
CA TYR A 437 -37.44 -6.52 0.79
C TYR A 437 -38.69 -7.39 0.67
N SER A 438 -39.88 -6.80 0.72
CA SER A 438 -41.15 -7.53 0.58
C SER A 438 -41.29 -8.20 -0.79
N GLU A 439 -40.86 -7.54 -1.88
CA GLU A 439 -40.88 -8.10 -3.23
C GLU A 439 -39.88 -9.27 -3.42
N GLN A 440 -38.80 -9.30 -2.62
CA GLN A 440 -37.75 -10.33 -2.69
C GLN A 440 -37.96 -11.48 -1.70
N ASN A 441 -38.75 -11.27 -0.64
CA ASN A 441 -38.90 -12.20 0.47
C ASN A 441 -40.38 -12.38 0.85
N ASP A 442 -41.16 -13.03 -0.02
CA ASP A 442 -42.61 -13.20 0.09
C ASP A 442 -43.12 -13.76 1.44
N SER A 443 -42.30 -14.52 2.16
CA SER A 443 -42.66 -15.16 3.43
C SER A 443 -42.01 -14.55 4.68
N LEU A 444 -41.00 -13.69 4.53
CA LEU A 444 -40.26 -13.12 5.67
C LEU A 444 -40.80 -11.75 6.01
N ARG A 445 -41.16 -11.57 7.28
CA ARG A 445 -41.60 -10.28 7.81
C ARG A 445 -40.39 -9.37 8.07
N TYR A 446 -40.67 -8.08 8.20
CA TYR A 446 -39.76 -7.10 8.80
C TYR A 446 -40.49 -6.41 9.95
N LEU A 447 -39.73 -5.78 10.84
CA LEU A 447 -40.25 -4.97 11.94
C LEU A 447 -39.86 -3.51 11.71
N ASP A 448 -40.83 -2.60 11.80
CA ASP A 448 -40.59 -1.16 11.98
C ASP A 448 -41.09 -0.73 13.37
N VAL A 449 -40.21 -0.10 14.15
CA VAL A 449 -40.52 0.27 15.54
C VAL A 449 -39.98 1.66 15.89
N PRO A 450 -40.82 2.59 16.37
CA PRO A 450 -40.34 3.87 16.91
C PRO A 450 -39.68 3.68 18.28
N HIS A 451 -38.69 4.51 18.60
CA HIS A 451 -37.88 4.42 19.83
C HIS A 451 -38.57 4.85 21.13
N HIS A 452 -39.88 4.67 21.26
CA HIS A 452 -40.61 5.04 22.47
C HIS A 452 -41.25 3.83 23.16
N GLY A 453 -41.32 3.85 24.48
CA GLY A 453 -41.92 2.79 25.27
C GLY A 453 -41.16 1.46 25.16
N VAL A 454 -41.87 0.36 24.90
CA VAL A 454 -41.35 -1.01 24.94
C VAL A 454 -40.69 -1.46 23.62
N TRP A 455 -39.96 -0.58 22.94
CA TRP A 455 -39.42 -0.87 21.60
C TRP A 455 -38.41 -2.03 21.61
N GLN A 456 -37.49 -2.09 22.59
CA GLN A 456 -36.51 -3.17 22.72
C GLN A 456 -37.19 -4.53 22.91
N ARG A 457 -38.30 -4.57 23.67
CA ARG A 457 -39.11 -5.79 23.81
C ARG A 457 -39.62 -6.28 22.46
N ARG A 458 -40.21 -5.39 21.67
CA ARG A 458 -40.74 -5.76 20.34
C ARG A 458 -39.64 -6.31 19.43
N VAL A 459 -38.43 -5.78 19.55
CA VAL A 459 -37.26 -6.31 18.83
C VAL A 459 -36.91 -7.72 19.31
N PHE A 460 -36.77 -7.93 20.62
CA PHE A 460 -36.42 -9.25 21.17
C PHE A 460 -37.47 -10.31 20.88
N GLU A 461 -38.76 -9.98 20.99
CA GLU A 461 -39.86 -10.88 20.63
C GLU A 461 -39.84 -11.18 19.13
N PHE A 462 -39.72 -10.15 18.27
CA PHE A 462 -39.65 -10.35 16.83
C PHE A 462 -38.49 -11.27 16.43
N LEU A 463 -37.30 -11.08 16.98
CA LEU A 463 -36.16 -11.93 16.69
C LEU A 463 -36.34 -13.34 17.28
N GLY A 464 -36.82 -13.44 18.52
CA GLY A 464 -37.09 -14.71 19.20
C GLY A 464 -38.12 -15.57 18.47
N ASP A 465 -39.22 -14.98 18.01
CA ASP A 465 -40.27 -15.63 17.21
C ASP A 465 -39.74 -16.21 15.90
N HIS A 466 -38.62 -15.71 15.39
CA HIS A 466 -37.93 -16.18 14.19
C HIS A 466 -36.64 -16.95 14.51
N GLY A 467 -36.53 -17.49 15.73
CA GLY A 467 -35.44 -18.39 16.14
C GLY A 467 -34.09 -17.71 16.34
N ILE A 468 -34.07 -16.38 16.51
CA ILE A 468 -32.88 -15.57 16.79
C ILE A 468 -32.91 -15.14 18.25
N GLY A 469 -32.28 -15.94 19.12
CA GLY A 469 -32.07 -15.57 20.52
C GLY A 469 -30.94 -14.56 20.68
N LEU A 470 -31.16 -13.53 21.50
CA LEU A 470 -30.15 -12.57 21.92
C LEU A 470 -29.94 -12.64 23.44
N PRO A 471 -28.70 -12.52 23.94
CA PRO A 471 -28.43 -12.39 25.38
C PRO A 471 -28.85 -11.00 25.87
N ILE A 472 -30.14 -10.83 26.16
CA ILE A 472 -30.78 -9.53 26.42
C ILE A 472 -30.09 -8.66 27.49
N GLU A 473 -29.35 -9.25 28.43
CA GLU A 473 -28.56 -8.55 29.45
C GLU A 473 -27.42 -7.68 28.86
N THR A 474 -26.94 -8.00 27.66
CA THR A 474 -25.91 -7.20 26.99
C THR A 474 -26.48 -6.05 26.17
N PHE A 475 -27.78 -6.10 25.87
CA PHE A 475 -28.51 -5.09 25.08
C PHE A 475 -29.31 -4.08 25.94
N LEU A 476 -29.42 -4.33 27.25
CA LEU A 476 -30.14 -3.49 28.20
C LEU A 476 -29.18 -2.89 29.23
N LEU A 477 -29.56 -1.75 29.82
CA LEU A 477 -28.91 -1.24 31.03
C LEU A 477 -29.27 -2.16 32.21
N PRO A 478 -28.43 -2.25 33.26
CA PRO A 478 -28.69 -3.14 34.39
C PRO A 478 -30.05 -2.95 35.06
N GLU A 479 -30.51 -1.71 35.17
CA GLU A 479 -31.81 -1.33 35.74
C GLU A 479 -32.95 -1.74 34.81
N ASP A 480 -32.82 -1.42 33.51
CA ASP A 480 -33.80 -1.77 32.48
C ASP A 480 -33.95 -3.28 32.32
N TYR A 481 -32.86 -4.04 32.47
CA TYR A 481 -32.87 -5.50 32.43
C TYR A 481 -33.70 -6.10 33.57
N LYS A 482 -33.52 -5.60 34.80
CA LYS A 482 -34.32 -6.04 35.95
C LYS A 482 -35.80 -5.71 35.76
N GLU A 483 -36.10 -4.49 35.30
CA GLU A 483 -37.47 -4.09 35.01
C GLU A 483 -38.07 -4.97 33.92
N TYR A 484 -37.34 -5.19 32.82
CA TYR A 484 -37.74 -6.03 31.70
C TYR A 484 -38.11 -7.43 32.16
N LEU A 485 -37.23 -8.10 32.91
CA LEU A 485 -37.48 -9.46 33.42
C LEU A 485 -38.70 -9.51 34.34
N SER A 486 -38.89 -8.52 35.21
CA SER A 486 -40.05 -8.49 36.12
C SER A 486 -41.37 -8.35 35.37
N ARG A 487 -41.37 -7.63 34.24
CA ARG A 487 -42.57 -7.29 33.48
C ARG A 487 -42.90 -8.29 32.37
N PHE A 488 -41.88 -8.87 31.75
CA PHE A 488 -42.03 -9.64 30.51
C PHE A 488 -41.39 -11.04 30.56
N GLY A 489 -40.51 -11.32 31.53
CA GLY A 489 -39.74 -12.56 31.57
C GLY A 489 -38.68 -12.63 30.46
N LEU A 490 -38.18 -13.85 30.19
CA LEU A 490 -37.27 -14.09 29.06
C LEU A 490 -38.08 -14.24 27.76
N PRO A 491 -37.60 -13.69 26.62
CA PRO A 491 -38.22 -13.90 25.33
C PRO A 491 -38.27 -15.39 24.99
N TYR A 492 -39.41 -15.84 24.46
CA TYR A 492 -39.50 -17.14 23.82
C TYR A 492 -38.66 -17.14 22.54
N VAL A 493 -37.87 -18.20 22.32
CA VAL A 493 -37.13 -18.41 21.08
C VAL A 493 -37.73 -19.60 20.37
N ALA A 494 -38.33 -19.36 19.21
CA ALA A 494 -38.91 -20.42 18.40
C ALA A 494 -37.81 -21.43 18.00
N PRO A 495 -38.06 -22.74 18.12
CA PRO A 495 -37.13 -23.74 17.59
C PRO A 495 -37.05 -23.59 16.06
N ASN A 496 -35.82 -23.52 15.55
CA ASN A 496 -35.53 -23.40 14.11
C ASN A 496 -36.03 -24.60 13.30
#